data_AF-A0A1A8Q692-F1
#
_entry.id   AF-A0A1A8Q692-F1
#
_cell.length_a   1.000
_cell.length_b   1.000
_cell.length_c   1.000
_cell.angle_alpha   90.00
_cell.angle_beta   90.00
_cell.angle_gamma   90.00
#
_symmetry.space_group_name_H-M   'P 1'
#
loop_
_entity.id
_entity.type
_entity.pdbx_description
1 polymer ?
#
loop_
_entity_poly.entity_id
_entity_poly.type
_entity_poly.pdbx_seq_one_letter_code
_entity_poly.pdbx_strand_id
1 'polypeptide(L)' 'MASAVIEEELSCPVCQDIYKDPVLLSCSHSFCRECLEKWW' A
#
# COMPACT_ATOMS: atom_id res chain seq x y z
N MET A 1 -20.76 9.97 -12.18
CA MET A 1 -19.80 8.87 -12.39
C MET A 1 -19.09 8.67 -11.06
N ALA A 2 -19.65 7.84 -10.19
CA ALA A 2 -19.04 7.55 -8.89
C ALA A 2 -18.05 6.38 -9.06
N SER A 3 -17.02 6.37 -8.23
CA SER A 3 -16.04 5.29 -8.03
C SER A 3 -14.82 5.26 -8.96
N ALA A 4 -13.94 6.25 -8.83
CA ALA A 4 -12.49 6.06 -9.05
C ALA A 4 -11.69 6.13 -7.72
N VAL A 5 -12.37 6.27 -6.58
CA VAL A 5 -11.71 6.61 -5.30
C VAL A 5 -11.11 5.38 -4.59
N ILE A 6 -11.47 4.17 -5.03
CA ILE A 6 -11.06 2.91 -4.36
C ILE A 6 -9.69 2.39 -4.80
N GLU A 7 -9.20 2.78 -5.97
CA GLU A 7 -7.90 2.31 -6.46
C GLU A 7 -6.74 2.96 -5.70
N GLU A 8 -6.94 4.20 -5.22
CA GLU A 8 -5.92 4.94 -4.47
C GLU A 8 -5.81 4.47 -3.02
N GLU A 9 -6.91 4.06 -2.39
CA GLU A 9 -6.96 3.57 -0.99
C GLU A 9 -6.30 2.18 -0.82
N LEU A 10 -6.16 1.40 -1.90
CA LEU A 10 -5.53 0.09 -1.91
C LEU A 10 -4.15 0.09 -2.62
N SER A 11 -3.58 1.28 -2.83
CA SER A 11 -2.28 1.44 -3.46
C SER A 11 -1.19 1.69 -2.42
N CYS A 12 -0.04 1.04 -2.57
CA CYS A 12 1.11 1.26 -1.70
C CYS A 12 1.78 2.59 -2.03
N PRO A 13 1.98 3.51 -1.07
CA PRO A 13 2.60 4.81 -1.36
C PRO A 13 4.08 4.71 -1.78
N VAL A 14 4.70 3.54 -1.61
CA VAL A 14 6.09 3.29 -2.01
C VAL A 14 6.21 2.89 -3.47
N CYS A 15 5.45 1.89 -3.90
CA CYS A 15 5.50 1.41 -5.29
C CYS A 15 4.38 1.95 -6.18
N GLN A 16 3.42 2.70 -5.60
CA GLN A 16 2.22 3.23 -6.25
C GLN A 16 1.42 2.15 -7.00
N ASP A 17 1.52 0.91 -6.50
CA ASP A 17 0.89 -0.27 -7.08
C ASP A 17 -0.06 -0.90 -6.06
N ILE A 18 -0.94 -1.81 -6.49
CA ILE A 18 -1.86 -2.48 -5.58
C ILE A 18 -1.06 -3.23 -4.52
N TYR A 19 -1.50 -3.12 -3.26
CA TYR A 19 -0.86 -3.84 -2.16
C TYR A 19 -0.74 -5.34 -2.46
N LYS A 20 0.49 -5.81 -2.62
CA LYS A 20 0.85 -7.23 -2.60
C LYS A 20 1.43 -7.55 -1.23
N ASP A 21 0.72 -8.42 -0.50
CA ASP A 21 1.01 -8.76 0.89
C ASP A 21 1.12 -7.52 1.79
N PRO A 22 -0.01 -6.81 2.05
CA PRO A 22 -0.01 -5.63 2.91
C PRO A 22 0.42 -6.00 4.34
N VAL A 23 1.50 -5.36 4.80
CA VAL A 23 1.96 -5.44 6.19
C VAL A 23 1.49 -4.19 6.90
N LEU A 24 0.76 -4.35 8.00
CA LEU A 24 0.30 -3.25 8.83
C LEU A 24 1.43 -2.85 9.79
N LEU A 25 1.97 -1.65 9.63
CA LEU A 25 2.94 -1.11 10.58
C LEU A 25 2.24 -0.56 11.82
N SER A 26 2.99 -0.41 12.91
CA SER A 26 2.52 0.21 14.16
C SER A 26 2.05 1.67 13.98
N CYS A 27 2.45 2.34 12.90
CA CYS A 27 1.94 3.65 12.51
C CYS A 27 0.58 3.61 11.77
N SER A 28 -0.10 2.45 11.71
CA SER A 28 -1.36 2.22 11.00
C SER A 28 -1.30 2.43 9.47
N HIS A 29 -0.10 2.43 8.90
CA HIS A 29 0.07 2.45 7.46
C HIS A 29 0.29 1.02 6.94
N SER A 30 -0.38 0.72 5.83
CA SER A 30 -0.19 -0.53 5.10
C SER A 30 0.89 -0.32 4.03
N PHE A 31 1.80 -1.27 3.88
CA PHE A 31 2.82 -1.26 2.83
C PHE A 31 2.97 -2.66 2.24
N CYS A 32 3.44 -2.78 1.00
CA CYS A 32 3.81 -4.08 0.46
C CYS A 32 4.97 -4.67 1.27
N ARG A 33 4.94 -5.97 1.55
CA ARG A 33 6.07 -6.67 2.17
C ARG A 33 7.40 -6.39 1.46
N GLU A 34 7.39 -6.44 0.14
CA GLU A 34 8.59 -6.15 -0.67
C GLU A 34 9.08 -4.70 -0.54
N CYS A 35 8.15 -3.75 -0.37
CA CYS A 35 8.51 -2.36 -0.12
C CYS A 35 9.12 -2.22 1.29
N LEU A 36 8.55 -2.90 2.27
CA LEU A 36 9.10 -2.92 3.63
C LEU A 36 10.50 -3.57 3.65
N GLU A 37 10.70 -4.68 2.94
CA GLU A 37 11.98 -5.37 2.83
C GLU A 37 13.03 -4.61 2.01
N LYS A 38 12.61 -3.79 1.02
CA LYS A 38 13.54 -2.93 0.26
C LYS A 38 14.01 -1.69 1.03
N TRP A 39 13.20 -1.19 1.95
CA TRP A 39 13.48 0.04 2.71
C TRP A 39 14.17 -0.22 4.06
N TRP A 40 14.36 -1.49 4.44
CA TRP A 40 15.08 -1.91 5.64
C TRP A 40 16.46 -2.48 5.28
#